data_AF-A0A4P6JWQ6-F1
#
_entry.id   AF-A0A4P6JWQ6-F1
#
_cell.length_a   1.000
_cell.length_b   1.000
_cell.length_c   1.000
_cell.angle_alpha   90.00
_cell.angle_beta   90.00
_cell.angle_gamma   90.00
#
_symmetry.space_group_name_H-M   'P 1'
#
loop_
_entity.id
_entity.type
_entity.pdbx_description
1 polymer ?
#
loop_
_entity_poly.entity_id
_entity_poly.type
_entity_poly.pdbx_seq_one_letter_code
_entity_poly.pdbx_strand_id
1 'polypeptide(L)'
;MSSTQIIVIALILLAGALIALAAGYLYGRTQNKERFETRLRALKETSEQRLLEVQADQREAMREAREETARIRSTIEHENAERRAELQRQERRMQQKEENLERKLDILEQRERKFQVRERLLEQTREELEVLKQKQVSELESIAQLTEEQAKELLLSRIETRVRSEAAQRVRVIEEQAREEAEARAREVITLAIQRCASDQVAEAVVSVVPLPNDEMKGRIIGREGRNIRALEAATGVDLIIDDTPEAVILSGFDPVRREIARVALTKLILDGRIHPARIEDVVAKARQEVEAIVREAGENAAMEANVHGLQPELLKILGRLHFRTSYGQNVLAHSVEVSILAATIAHELGADVNVCKTAALLHDMGKAIDQEVEGPHAIIGGEVARRFGKSPKIIHAMVAHHASETEPQTLEAAIVQAADAISAARPGARRETIDLYIKRLEALENIANSFTGVEKSFAIQAGREIRIIVKPEEVDEYEANRLASDIAHKIEENLDYPGQIKVCVVRETRSVDYAR
;
A
#
# COMPACT_ATOMS: atom_id res chain seq x y z
N MET A 1 -81.88 82.51 -144.93
CA MET A 1 -82.84 81.96 -143.94
C MET A 1 -83.74 83.09 -143.47
N SER A 2 -85.07 82.92 -143.46
CA SER A 2 -86.04 83.90 -142.93
C SER A 2 -86.05 83.93 -141.39
N SER A 3 -86.58 85.00 -140.78
CA SER A 3 -86.59 85.29 -139.34
C SER A 3 -87.20 84.18 -138.45
N THR A 4 -88.06 83.33 -139.02
CA THR A 4 -88.65 82.16 -138.34
C THR A 4 -87.66 81.06 -138.03
N GLN A 5 -86.59 80.90 -138.81
CA GLN A 5 -85.64 79.81 -138.59
C GLN A 5 -84.67 80.08 -137.43
N ILE A 6 -84.45 81.34 -137.05
CA ILE A 6 -83.56 81.72 -135.95
C ILE A 6 -84.18 81.37 -134.59
N ILE A 7 -85.50 81.48 -134.44
CA ILE A 7 -86.19 81.20 -133.17
C ILE A 7 -86.19 79.70 -132.84
N VAL A 8 -86.37 78.85 -133.85
CA VAL A 8 -86.39 77.39 -133.68
C VAL A 8 -85.02 76.87 -133.22
N ILE A 9 -83.93 77.38 -133.79
CA ILE A 9 -82.58 76.94 -133.43
C ILE A 9 -82.23 77.34 -131.98
N ALA A 10 -82.62 78.53 -131.55
CA ALA A 10 -82.37 78.98 -130.17
C ALA A 10 -83.09 78.11 -129.12
N LEU A 11 -84.32 77.69 -129.41
CA LEU A 11 -85.09 76.81 -128.51
C LEU A 11 -84.47 75.41 -128.39
N ILE A 12 -83.93 74.87 -129.48
CA ILE A 12 -83.25 73.56 -129.47
C ILE A 12 -81.98 73.61 -128.61
N LEU A 13 -81.19 74.68 -128.72
CA LEU A 13 -79.96 74.83 -127.95
C LEU A 13 -80.24 75.00 -126.44
N LEU A 14 -81.27 75.76 -126.07
CA LEU A 14 -81.64 75.96 -124.67
C LEU A 14 -82.13 74.65 -124.01
N ALA A 15 -82.92 73.86 -124.75
CA ALA A 15 -83.37 72.56 -124.29
C ALA A 15 -82.18 71.61 -124.08
N GLY A 16 -81.19 71.62 -124.98
CA GLY A 16 -79.95 70.86 -124.82
C GLY A 16 -79.17 71.22 -123.55
N ALA A 17 -79.07 72.51 -123.22
CA ALA A 17 -78.35 72.96 -122.02
C ALA A 17 -79.03 72.53 -120.71
N LEU A 18 -80.36 72.59 -120.65
CA LEU A 18 -81.13 72.17 -119.47
C LEU A 18 -80.99 70.66 -119.18
N ILE A 19 -80.98 69.83 -120.23
CA ILE A 19 -80.80 68.38 -120.10
C ILE A 19 -79.39 68.06 -119.56
N ALA A 20 -78.36 68.74 -120.06
CA ALA A 20 -76.99 68.54 -119.57
C ALA A 20 -76.82 68.90 -118.09
N LEU A 21 -77.47 69.98 -117.63
CA LEU A 21 -77.41 70.42 -116.23
C LEU A 21 -78.11 69.44 -115.27
N ALA A 22 -79.27 68.90 -115.66
CA ALA A 22 -79.99 67.91 -114.87
C ALA A 22 -79.22 66.58 -114.77
N ALA A 23 -78.62 66.13 -115.88
CA ALA A 23 -77.76 64.95 -115.90
C ALA A 23 -76.51 65.13 -115.01
N GLY A 24 -75.87 66.31 -115.06
CA GLY A 24 -74.73 66.64 -114.21
C GLY A 24 -75.06 66.64 -112.71
N TYR A 25 -76.22 67.17 -112.33
CA TYR A 25 -76.65 67.21 -110.93
C TYR A 25 -76.96 65.83 -110.34
N LEU A 26 -77.67 64.98 -111.10
CA LEU A 26 -77.97 63.61 -110.67
C LEU A 26 -76.71 62.75 -110.52
N TYR A 27 -75.76 62.88 -111.47
CA TYR A 27 -74.47 62.19 -111.41
C TYR A 27 -73.61 62.67 -110.24
N GLY A 28 -73.66 63.97 -109.89
CA GLY A 28 -72.96 64.49 -108.72
C GLY A 28 -73.51 63.95 -107.39
N ARG A 29 -74.82 63.70 -107.29
CA ARG A 29 -75.46 63.24 -106.05
C ARG A 29 -75.17 61.77 -105.73
N THR A 30 -75.06 60.90 -106.73
CA THR A 30 -74.74 59.47 -106.54
C THR A 30 -73.27 59.27 -106.16
N GLN A 31 -72.34 59.96 -106.84
CA GLN A 31 -70.91 59.92 -106.52
C GLN A 31 -70.58 60.41 -105.10
N ASN A 32 -71.28 61.44 -104.60
CA ASN A 32 -70.98 61.98 -103.28
C ASN A 32 -71.40 61.07 -102.11
N LYS A 33 -72.44 60.23 -102.29
CA LYS A 33 -72.93 59.36 -101.22
C LYS A 33 -72.01 58.14 -101.00
N GLU A 34 -71.54 57.53 -102.08
CA GLU A 34 -70.59 56.40 -102.02
C GLU A 34 -69.23 56.80 -101.42
N ARG A 35 -68.74 58.00 -101.74
CA ARG A 35 -67.48 58.54 -101.20
C ARG A 35 -67.51 58.79 -99.69
N PHE A 36 -68.69 59.08 -99.12
CA PHE A 36 -68.81 59.37 -97.68
C PHE A 36 -68.83 58.08 -96.85
N GLU A 37 -69.56 57.06 -97.30
CA GLU A 37 -69.63 55.76 -96.60
C GLU A 37 -68.28 55.01 -96.63
N THR A 38 -67.54 55.07 -97.75
CA THR A 38 -66.18 54.52 -97.84
C THR A 38 -65.22 55.22 -96.88
N ARG A 39 -65.30 56.56 -96.75
CA ARG A 39 -64.47 57.30 -95.79
C ARG A 39 -64.77 56.94 -94.34
N LEU A 40 -66.04 56.73 -93.97
CA LEU A 40 -66.41 56.44 -92.59
C LEU A 40 -65.96 55.04 -92.14
N ARG A 41 -66.04 54.04 -93.03
CA ARG A 41 -65.54 52.69 -92.77
C ARG A 41 -64.01 52.67 -92.65
N ALA A 42 -63.32 53.34 -93.56
CA ALA A 42 -61.87 53.48 -93.50
C ALA A 42 -61.39 54.14 -92.20
N LEU A 43 -62.13 55.13 -91.67
CA LEU A 43 -61.81 55.79 -90.40
C LEU A 43 -62.00 54.90 -89.17
N LYS A 44 -63.04 54.05 -89.16
CA LYS A 44 -63.26 53.10 -88.06
C LYS A 44 -62.20 52.00 -88.06
N GLU A 45 -61.94 51.40 -89.21
CA GLU A 45 -60.89 50.38 -89.36
C GLU A 45 -59.51 50.92 -88.95
N THR A 46 -59.16 52.14 -89.37
CA THR A 46 -57.88 52.76 -88.94
C THR A 46 -57.84 53.07 -87.44
N SER A 47 -58.96 53.41 -86.81
CA SER A 47 -59.00 53.65 -85.36
C SER A 47 -58.84 52.36 -84.54
N GLU A 48 -59.47 51.26 -84.97
CA GLU A 48 -59.36 49.96 -84.32
C GLU A 48 -57.97 49.35 -84.52
N GLN A 49 -57.40 49.49 -85.72
CA GLN A 49 -56.02 49.11 -86.00
C GLN A 49 -55.03 49.87 -85.11
N ARG A 50 -55.17 51.20 -84.97
CA ARG A 50 -54.31 51.99 -84.07
C ARG A 50 -54.45 51.58 -82.61
N LEU A 51 -55.65 51.20 -82.16
CA LEU A 51 -55.84 50.79 -80.77
C LEU A 51 -55.16 49.45 -80.48
N LEU A 52 -55.23 48.51 -81.42
CA LEU A 52 -54.53 47.22 -81.35
C LEU A 52 -53.01 47.40 -81.42
N GLU A 53 -52.54 48.31 -82.27
CA GLU A 53 -51.12 48.68 -82.40
C GLU A 53 -50.59 49.28 -81.08
N VAL A 54 -51.28 50.25 -80.48
CA VAL A 54 -50.90 50.83 -79.19
C VAL A 54 -50.90 49.80 -78.04
N GLN A 55 -51.83 48.84 -78.05
CA GLN A 55 -51.84 47.75 -77.06
C GLN A 55 -50.72 46.74 -77.30
N ALA A 56 -50.34 46.47 -78.55
CA ALA A 56 -49.20 45.65 -78.89
C ALA A 56 -47.90 46.33 -78.45
N ASP A 57 -47.72 47.61 -78.77
CA ASP A 57 -46.57 48.43 -78.37
C ASP A 57 -46.41 48.50 -76.85
N GLN A 58 -47.51 48.68 -76.10
CA GLN A 58 -47.45 48.66 -74.62
C GLN A 58 -47.03 47.31 -74.06
N ARG A 59 -47.51 46.21 -74.64
CA ARG A 59 -47.13 44.85 -74.21
C ARG A 59 -45.67 44.55 -74.55
N GLU A 60 -45.21 44.99 -75.72
CA GLU A 60 -43.83 44.86 -76.16
C GLU A 60 -42.90 45.68 -75.27
N ALA A 61 -43.21 46.96 -75.03
CA ALA A 61 -42.44 47.82 -74.12
C ALA A 61 -42.40 47.27 -72.68
N MET A 62 -43.51 46.73 -72.15
CA MET A 62 -43.49 46.08 -70.83
C MET A 62 -42.66 44.79 -70.81
N ARG A 63 -42.66 44.03 -71.91
CA ARG A 63 -41.86 42.81 -72.02
C ARG A 63 -40.37 43.15 -72.10
N GLU A 64 -40.00 44.14 -72.91
CA GLU A 64 -38.64 44.66 -73.00
C GLU A 64 -38.15 45.19 -71.65
N ALA A 65 -38.95 46.01 -70.96
CA ALA A 65 -38.59 46.51 -69.64
C ALA A 65 -38.38 45.38 -68.60
N ARG A 66 -39.19 44.30 -68.67
CA ARG A 66 -39.02 43.13 -67.81
C ARG A 66 -37.78 42.31 -68.17
N GLU A 67 -37.53 42.10 -69.46
CA GLU A 67 -36.33 41.42 -69.94
C GLU A 67 -35.07 42.19 -69.55
N GLU A 68 -35.07 43.51 -69.71
CA GLU A 68 -33.95 44.37 -69.33
C GLU A 68 -33.74 44.41 -67.81
N THR A 69 -34.81 44.50 -67.02
CA THR A 69 -34.72 44.41 -65.55
C THR A 69 -34.17 43.04 -65.10
N ALA A 70 -34.59 41.95 -65.76
CA ALA A 70 -34.08 40.62 -65.47
C ALA A 70 -32.61 40.48 -65.85
N ARG A 71 -32.19 41.03 -67.00
CA ARG A 71 -30.78 41.08 -67.40
C ARG A 71 -29.94 41.88 -66.41
N ILE A 72 -30.37 43.09 -66.04
CA ILE A 72 -29.68 43.94 -65.05
C ILE A 72 -29.53 43.21 -63.71
N ARG A 73 -30.60 42.57 -63.21
CA ARG A 73 -30.53 41.77 -61.98
C ARG A 73 -29.53 40.63 -62.10
N SER A 74 -29.57 39.88 -63.21
CA SER A 74 -28.63 38.78 -63.44
C SER A 74 -27.19 39.26 -63.48
N THR A 75 -26.92 40.42 -64.10
CA THR A 75 -25.57 41.01 -64.13
C THR A 75 -25.13 41.44 -62.74
N ILE A 76 -25.99 42.11 -61.97
CA ILE A 76 -25.69 42.52 -60.59
C ILE A 76 -25.46 41.32 -59.67
N GLU A 77 -26.24 40.25 -59.81
CA GLU A 77 -26.04 39.00 -59.05
C GLU A 77 -24.73 38.34 -59.41
N HIS A 78 -24.37 38.31 -60.70
CA HIS A 78 -23.10 37.78 -61.17
C HIS A 78 -21.92 38.60 -60.65
N GLU A 79 -21.93 39.92 -60.81
CA GLU A 79 -20.89 40.83 -60.30
C GLU A 79 -20.76 40.72 -58.78
N ASN A 80 -21.86 40.63 -58.04
CA ASN A 80 -21.82 40.44 -56.59
C ASN A 80 -21.25 39.07 -56.21
N ALA A 81 -21.57 38.01 -56.95
CA ALA A 81 -21.01 36.68 -56.72
C ALA A 81 -19.50 36.67 -56.99
N GLU A 82 -19.05 37.30 -58.09
CA GLU A 82 -17.63 37.44 -58.41
C GLU A 82 -16.91 38.26 -57.34
N ARG A 83 -17.48 39.40 -56.92
CA ARG A 83 -16.89 40.26 -55.89
C ARG A 83 -16.83 39.57 -54.53
N ARG A 84 -17.84 38.78 -54.15
CA ARG A 84 -17.80 37.93 -52.95
C ARG A 84 -16.72 36.86 -53.05
N ALA A 85 -16.58 36.21 -54.21
CA ALA A 85 -15.56 35.20 -54.44
C ALA A 85 -14.14 35.80 -54.43
N GLU A 86 -13.97 37.03 -54.92
CA GLU A 86 -12.70 37.76 -54.83
C GLU A 86 -12.39 38.16 -53.38
N LEU A 87 -13.35 38.72 -52.66
CA LEU A 87 -13.19 39.07 -51.24
C LEU A 87 -12.82 37.84 -50.40
N GLN A 88 -13.49 36.71 -50.60
CA GLN A 88 -13.15 35.48 -49.90
C GLN A 88 -11.75 34.96 -50.25
N ARG A 89 -11.31 35.14 -51.50
CA ARG A 89 -9.92 34.82 -51.91
C ARG A 89 -8.91 35.75 -51.25
N GLN A 90 -9.20 37.04 -51.15
CA GLN A 90 -8.35 38.02 -50.48
C GLN A 90 -8.28 37.75 -48.97
N GLU A 91 -9.41 37.43 -48.34
CA GLU A 91 -9.52 37.08 -46.92
C GLU A 91 -8.70 35.83 -46.59
N ARG A 92 -8.87 34.74 -47.35
CA ARG A 92 -8.04 33.53 -47.20
C ARG A 92 -6.55 33.82 -47.36
N ARG A 93 -6.20 34.67 -48.33
CA ARG A 93 -4.80 35.08 -48.55
C ARG A 93 -4.27 35.92 -47.39
N MET A 94 -5.08 36.76 -46.77
CA MET A 94 -4.70 37.54 -45.59
C MET A 94 -4.55 36.64 -44.37
N GLN A 95 -5.51 35.75 -44.12
CA GLN A 95 -5.43 34.80 -43.02
C GLN A 95 -4.18 33.91 -43.13
N GLN A 96 -3.88 33.42 -44.33
CA GLN A 96 -2.65 32.66 -44.57
C GLN A 96 -1.38 33.50 -44.37
N LYS A 97 -1.40 34.81 -44.66
CA LYS A 97 -0.28 35.70 -44.36
C LYS A 97 -0.14 35.95 -42.86
N GLU A 98 -1.25 36.10 -42.15
CA GLU A 98 -1.31 36.30 -40.70
C GLU A 98 -0.76 35.07 -39.97
N GLU A 99 -1.23 33.87 -40.30
CA GLU A 99 -0.70 32.62 -39.74
C GLU A 99 0.81 32.45 -40.04
N ASN A 100 1.25 32.83 -41.25
CA ASN A 100 2.67 32.78 -41.59
C ASN A 100 3.50 33.83 -40.85
N LEU A 101 2.91 34.99 -40.51
CA LEU A 101 3.56 36.03 -39.71
C LEU A 101 3.66 35.61 -38.25
N GLU A 102 2.59 35.05 -37.67
CA GLU A 102 2.58 34.50 -36.31
C GLU A 102 3.65 33.41 -36.16
N ARG A 103 3.68 32.44 -37.09
CA ARG A 103 4.73 31.40 -37.07
C ARG A 103 6.14 31.99 -37.16
N LYS A 104 6.33 33.05 -37.94
CA LYS A 104 7.63 33.74 -38.03
C LYS A 104 7.97 34.48 -36.74
N LEU A 105 6.99 35.10 -36.09
CA LEU A 105 7.16 35.75 -34.79
C LEU A 105 7.54 34.73 -33.73
N ASP A 106 6.85 33.60 -33.64
CA ASP A 106 7.20 32.52 -32.70
C ASP A 106 8.63 32.00 -32.93
N ILE A 107 9.03 31.80 -34.20
CA ILE A 107 10.40 31.39 -34.54
C ILE A 107 11.41 32.47 -34.13
N LEU A 108 11.09 33.75 -34.32
CA LEU A 108 11.95 34.86 -33.93
C LEU A 108 12.07 34.96 -32.41
N GLU A 109 10.97 34.85 -31.65
CA GLU A 109 11.00 34.85 -30.20
C GLU A 109 11.79 33.66 -29.64
N GLN A 110 11.60 32.47 -30.21
CA GLN A 110 12.40 31.30 -29.81
C GLN A 110 13.89 31.49 -30.11
N ARG A 111 14.23 32.12 -31.25
CA ARG A 111 15.62 32.46 -31.58
C ARG A 111 16.17 33.50 -30.62
N GLU A 112 15.40 34.54 -30.30
CA GLU A 112 15.80 35.59 -29.36
C GLU A 112 16.07 35.01 -27.97
N ARG A 113 15.17 34.17 -27.44
CA ARG A 113 15.41 33.47 -26.16
C ARG A 113 16.67 32.59 -26.22
N LYS A 114 16.89 31.87 -27.32
CA LYS A 114 18.13 31.09 -27.51
C LYS A 114 19.37 31.97 -27.58
N PHE A 115 19.29 33.15 -28.21
CA PHE A 115 20.39 34.11 -28.26
C PHE A 115 20.66 34.72 -26.90
N GLN A 116 19.64 35.13 -26.13
CA GLN A 116 19.81 35.65 -24.77
C GLN A 116 20.44 34.61 -23.83
N VAL A 117 20.03 33.35 -23.92
CA VAL A 117 20.66 32.26 -23.15
C VAL A 117 22.12 32.07 -23.58
N ARG A 118 22.40 32.07 -24.89
CA ARG A 118 23.78 31.98 -25.41
C ARG A 118 24.63 33.19 -25.00
N GLU A 119 24.07 34.38 -24.97
CA GLU A 119 24.75 35.61 -24.57
C GLU A 119 25.12 35.57 -23.09
N ARG A 120 24.19 35.17 -22.22
CA ARG A 120 24.49 34.93 -20.80
C ARG A 120 25.55 33.86 -20.60
N LEU A 121 25.46 32.74 -21.32
CA LEU A 121 26.47 31.68 -21.27
C LEU A 121 27.83 32.19 -21.77
N LEU A 122 27.87 33.00 -22.83
CA LEU A 122 29.10 33.62 -23.34
C LEU A 122 29.70 34.59 -22.34
N GLU A 123 28.88 35.37 -21.65
CA GLU A 123 29.31 36.32 -20.62
C GLU A 123 29.88 35.57 -19.41
N GLN A 124 29.18 34.53 -18.92
CA GLN A 124 29.70 33.62 -17.90
C GLN A 124 31.01 32.95 -18.33
N THR A 125 31.07 32.44 -19.56
CA THR A 125 32.29 31.81 -20.10
C THR A 125 33.43 32.81 -20.20
N ARG A 126 33.16 34.08 -20.51
CA ARG A 126 34.17 35.15 -20.55
C ARG A 126 34.68 35.50 -19.16
N GLU A 127 33.79 35.61 -18.16
CA GLU A 127 34.17 35.82 -16.77
C GLU A 127 35.02 34.66 -16.25
N GLU A 128 34.58 33.42 -16.49
CA GLU A 128 35.34 32.21 -16.18
C GLU A 128 36.70 32.20 -16.88
N LEU A 129 36.75 32.57 -18.17
CA LEU A 129 38.00 32.67 -18.94
C LEU A 129 38.94 33.71 -18.36
N GLU A 130 38.47 34.87 -17.94
CA GLU A 130 39.36 35.88 -17.34
C GLU A 130 39.85 35.46 -15.95
N VAL A 131 39.00 34.79 -15.14
CA VAL A 131 39.46 34.17 -13.89
C VAL A 131 40.50 33.08 -14.16
N LEU A 132 40.27 32.22 -15.16
CA LEU A 132 41.21 31.18 -15.58
C LEU A 132 42.50 31.78 -16.11
N LYS A 133 42.44 32.86 -16.89
CA LYS A 133 43.60 33.55 -17.43
C LYS A 133 44.40 34.24 -16.34
N GLN A 134 43.76 34.87 -15.35
CA GLN A 134 44.44 35.40 -14.17
C GLN A 134 45.12 34.29 -13.36
N LYS A 135 44.43 33.16 -13.14
CA LYS A 135 45.02 31.97 -12.52
C LYS A 135 46.19 31.43 -13.34
N GLN A 136 46.06 31.36 -14.65
CA GLN A 136 47.09 30.84 -15.55
C GLN A 136 48.31 31.78 -15.61
N VAL A 137 48.11 33.10 -15.56
CA VAL A 137 49.21 34.07 -15.42
C VAL A 137 49.91 33.88 -14.08
N SER A 138 49.16 33.77 -12.97
CA SER A 138 49.73 33.51 -11.64
C SER A 138 50.44 32.15 -11.55
N GLU A 139 49.89 31.12 -12.18
CA GLU A 139 50.50 29.80 -12.31
C GLU A 139 51.72 29.85 -13.23
N LEU A 140 51.72 30.59 -14.33
CA LEU A 140 52.88 30.78 -15.21
C LEU A 140 53.98 31.60 -14.53
N GLU A 141 53.64 32.61 -13.74
CA GLU A 141 54.58 33.34 -12.88
C GLU A 141 55.19 32.42 -11.82
N SER A 142 54.39 31.51 -11.26
CA SER A 142 54.87 30.48 -10.32
C SER A 142 55.73 29.42 -11.03
N ILE A 143 55.31 28.94 -12.20
CA ILE A 143 56.02 27.93 -13.03
C ILE A 143 57.33 28.51 -13.58
N ALA A 144 57.38 29.80 -13.93
CA ALA A 144 58.60 30.49 -14.32
C ALA A 144 59.64 30.58 -13.19
N GLN A 145 59.22 30.35 -11.94
CA GLN A 145 60.08 30.26 -10.76
C GLN A 145 60.39 28.80 -10.36
N LEU A 146 59.77 27.80 -10.99
CA LEU A 146 60.02 26.39 -10.71
C LEU A 146 61.12 25.84 -11.61
N THR A 147 62.00 25.03 -11.04
CA THR A 147 62.93 24.20 -11.82
C THR A 147 62.21 22.98 -12.42
N GLU A 148 62.78 22.37 -13.45
CA GLU A 148 62.21 21.18 -14.12
C GLU A 148 61.92 20.04 -13.12
N GLU A 149 62.78 19.87 -12.12
CA GLU A 149 62.65 18.86 -11.06
C GLU A 149 61.45 19.15 -10.14
N GLN A 150 61.23 20.41 -9.76
CA GLN A 150 60.11 20.81 -8.91
C GLN A 150 58.76 20.66 -9.63
N ALA A 151 58.71 20.96 -10.94
CA ALA A 151 57.51 20.77 -11.75
C ALA A 151 57.14 19.28 -11.88
N LYS A 152 58.15 18.42 -12.05
CA LYS A 152 57.96 16.96 -12.12
C LYS A 152 57.46 16.38 -10.81
N GLU A 153 58.02 16.82 -9.68
CA GLU A 153 57.60 16.36 -8.34
C GLU A 153 56.16 16.77 -8.01
N LEU A 154 55.76 18.00 -8.35
CA LEU A 154 54.40 18.47 -8.17
C LEU A 154 53.39 17.68 -9.01
N LEU A 155 53.73 17.35 -10.26
CA LEU A 155 52.89 16.55 -11.14
C LEU A 155 52.71 15.12 -10.61
N LEU A 156 53.80 14.49 -10.16
CA LEU A 156 53.75 13.15 -9.58
C LEU A 156 52.89 13.12 -8.32
N SER A 157 53.03 14.12 -7.44
CA SER A 157 52.21 14.26 -6.22
C SER A 157 50.71 14.41 -6.51
N ARG A 158 50.34 15.19 -7.54
CA ARG A 158 48.94 15.33 -7.98
C ARG A 158 48.37 14.04 -8.55
N ILE A 159 49.15 13.33 -9.38
CA ILE A 159 48.74 12.03 -9.93
C ILE A 159 48.55 11.02 -8.79
N GLU A 160 49.48 10.97 -7.84
CA GLU A 160 49.40 10.08 -6.68
C GLU A 160 48.14 10.34 -5.85
N THR A 161 47.85 11.62 -5.57
CA THR A 161 46.64 12.00 -4.80
C THR A 161 45.35 11.59 -5.53
N ARG A 162 45.28 11.79 -6.85
CA ARG A 162 44.12 11.39 -7.66
C ARG A 162 43.94 9.87 -7.68
N VAL A 163 45.03 9.14 -7.91
CA VAL A 163 45.02 7.67 -7.93
C VAL A 163 44.62 7.10 -6.57
N ARG A 164 45.11 7.67 -5.46
CA ARG A 164 44.68 7.28 -4.11
C ARG A 164 43.19 7.50 -3.89
N SER A 165 42.63 8.62 -4.36
CA SER A 165 41.20 8.91 -4.24
C SER A 165 40.35 7.94 -5.06
N GLU A 166 40.72 7.70 -6.33
CA GLU A 166 40.03 6.76 -7.21
C GLU A 166 40.10 5.32 -6.67
N ALA A 167 41.27 4.91 -6.15
CA ALA A 167 41.44 3.61 -5.50
C ALA A 167 40.54 3.48 -4.27
N ALA A 168 40.48 4.49 -3.40
CA ALA A 168 39.63 4.48 -2.21
C ALA A 168 38.14 4.42 -2.57
N GLN A 169 37.71 5.13 -3.62
CA GLN A 169 36.33 5.04 -4.11
C GLN A 169 36.02 3.65 -4.68
N ARG A 170 36.95 3.06 -5.43
CA ARG A 170 36.77 1.73 -6.00
C ARG A 170 36.75 0.63 -4.93
N VAL A 171 37.58 0.75 -3.89
CA VAL A 171 37.53 -0.13 -2.71
C VAL A 171 36.16 -0.05 -2.05
N ARG A 172 35.64 1.16 -1.79
CA ARG A 172 34.30 1.33 -1.20
C ARG A 172 33.20 0.67 -2.02
N VAL A 173 33.22 0.84 -3.35
CA VAL A 173 32.23 0.19 -4.24
C VAL A 173 32.34 -1.34 -4.15
N ILE A 174 33.55 -1.89 -4.13
CA ILE A 174 33.77 -3.34 -4.01
C ILE A 174 33.31 -3.85 -2.64
N GLU A 175 33.60 -3.14 -1.55
CA GLU A 175 33.15 -3.49 -0.21
C GLU A 175 31.62 -3.46 -0.09
N GLU A 176 30.97 -2.46 -0.70
CA GLU A 176 29.51 -2.34 -0.70
C GLU A 176 28.86 -3.46 -1.52
N GLN A 177 29.38 -3.76 -2.71
CA GLN A 177 28.93 -4.91 -3.51
C GLN A 177 29.11 -6.23 -2.76
N ALA A 178 30.27 -6.45 -2.14
CA ALA A 178 30.52 -7.65 -1.35
C ALA A 178 29.54 -7.77 -0.16
N ARG A 179 29.17 -6.64 0.45
CA ARG A 179 28.20 -6.60 1.54
C ARG A 179 26.78 -6.92 1.06
N GLU A 180 26.36 -6.34 -0.07
CA GLU A 180 25.05 -6.63 -0.68
C GLU A 180 24.93 -8.12 -1.08
N GLU A 181 25.98 -8.67 -1.72
CA GLU A 181 26.03 -10.08 -2.08
C GLU A 181 26.02 -11.00 -0.84
N ALA A 182 26.76 -10.64 0.21
CA ALA A 182 26.76 -11.37 1.47
C ALA A 182 25.38 -11.35 2.15
N GLU A 183 24.69 -10.21 2.14
CA GLU A 183 23.35 -10.10 2.70
C GLU A 183 22.32 -10.93 1.91
N ALA A 184 22.38 -10.89 0.58
CA ALA A 184 21.53 -11.72 -0.28
C ALA A 184 21.73 -13.21 0.01
N ARG A 185 22.99 -13.65 0.11
CA ARG A 185 23.33 -15.06 0.40
C ARG A 185 22.96 -15.47 1.82
N ALA A 186 23.10 -14.58 2.81
CA ALA A 186 22.66 -14.84 4.18
C ALA A 186 21.14 -15.06 4.24
N ARG A 187 20.36 -14.23 3.55
CA ARG A 187 18.90 -14.41 3.44
C ARG A 187 18.54 -15.75 2.79
N GLU A 188 19.26 -16.17 1.75
CA GLU A 188 19.07 -17.47 1.10
C GLU A 188 19.30 -18.64 2.07
N VAL A 189 20.43 -18.64 2.78
CA VAL A 189 20.78 -19.67 3.77
C VAL A 189 19.76 -19.75 4.89
N ILE A 190 19.35 -18.60 5.44
CA ILE A 190 18.32 -18.55 6.50
C ILE A 190 16.97 -19.07 5.98
N THR A 191 16.56 -18.65 4.78
CA THR A 191 15.30 -19.10 4.17
C THR A 191 15.28 -20.60 3.95
N LEU A 192 16.38 -21.16 3.44
CA LEU A 192 16.54 -22.60 3.24
C LEU A 192 16.48 -23.37 4.57
N ALA A 193 17.14 -22.86 5.61
CA ALA A 193 17.12 -23.45 6.94
C ALA A 193 15.69 -23.47 7.51
N ILE A 194 14.95 -22.36 7.41
CA ILE A 194 13.56 -22.28 7.86
C ILE A 194 12.66 -23.23 7.08
N GLN A 195 12.79 -23.29 5.74
CA GLN A 195 11.97 -24.17 4.90
C GLN A 195 12.15 -25.66 5.24
N ARG A 196 13.35 -26.07 5.66
CA ARG A 196 13.62 -27.44 6.10
C ARG A 196 13.12 -27.73 7.51
N CYS A 197 12.81 -26.70 8.30
CA CYS A 197 12.33 -26.79 9.66
C CYS A 197 10.82 -26.44 9.73
N ALA A 198 10.00 -27.17 8.98
CA ALA A 198 8.55 -27.06 9.05
C ALA A 198 8.01 -28.09 10.06
N SER A 199 7.99 -27.74 11.35
CA SER A 199 7.30 -28.51 12.39
C SER A 199 6.10 -27.75 12.92
N ASP A 200 4.96 -28.43 13.01
CA ASP A 200 3.78 -27.93 13.73
C ASP A 200 4.07 -28.00 15.24
N GLN A 201 4.16 -26.86 15.92
CA GLN A 201 4.24 -26.82 17.38
C GLN A 201 2.93 -26.33 17.98
N VAL A 202 2.35 -27.17 18.84
CA VAL A 202 1.21 -26.82 19.68
C VAL A 202 1.76 -26.26 20.99
N ALA A 203 1.35 -25.04 21.35
CA ALA A 203 1.69 -24.46 22.64
C ALA A 203 0.99 -25.26 23.76
N GLU A 204 1.78 -25.91 24.62
CA GLU A 204 1.26 -26.64 25.78
C GLU A 204 1.06 -25.68 26.97
N ALA A 205 -0.01 -25.89 27.73
CA ALA A 205 -0.35 -25.07 28.88
C ALA A 205 0.57 -25.37 30.08
N VAL A 206 1.02 -24.32 30.77
CA VAL A 206 1.96 -24.39 31.90
C VAL A 206 1.34 -25.02 33.16
N VAL A 207 0.01 -25.15 33.21
CA VAL A 207 -0.74 -25.71 34.33
C VAL A 207 -1.33 -27.07 33.95
N SER A 208 -1.00 -28.09 34.75
CA SER A 208 -1.59 -29.42 34.60
C SER A 208 -2.90 -29.45 35.39
N VAL A 209 -4.01 -29.29 34.67
CA VAL A 209 -5.37 -29.42 35.23
C VAL A 209 -5.82 -30.87 35.05
N VAL A 210 -6.23 -31.51 36.14
CA VAL A 210 -6.82 -32.85 36.09
C VAL A 210 -8.33 -32.73 36.28
N PRO A 211 -9.16 -33.06 35.26
CA PRO A 211 -10.60 -33.04 35.40
C PRO A 211 -11.07 -34.15 36.34
N LEU A 212 -12.04 -33.83 37.18
CA LEU A 212 -12.70 -34.76 38.09
C LEU A 212 -14.09 -35.13 37.56
N PRO A 213 -14.52 -36.39 37.67
CA PRO A 213 -15.83 -36.83 37.19
C PRO A 213 -17.00 -36.32 38.04
N ASN A 214 -16.77 -35.98 39.32
CA ASN A 214 -17.76 -35.44 40.25
C ASN A 214 -17.11 -34.95 41.56
N ASP A 215 -17.87 -34.21 42.37
CA ASP A 215 -17.44 -33.72 43.69
C ASP A 215 -17.22 -34.85 44.73
N GLU A 216 -17.84 -36.03 44.54
CA GLU A 216 -17.55 -37.18 45.39
C GLU A 216 -16.09 -37.62 45.25
N MET A 217 -15.55 -37.59 44.02
CA MET A 217 -14.15 -37.87 43.76
C MET A 217 -13.23 -36.83 44.40
N LYS A 218 -13.62 -35.54 44.37
CA LYS A 218 -12.92 -34.45 45.08
C LYS A 218 -12.80 -34.76 46.57
N GLY A 219 -13.89 -35.20 47.19
CA GLY A 219 -13.91 -35.63 48.61
C GLY A 219 -13.01 -36.84 48.90
N ARG A 220 -12.94 -37.82 48.00
CA ARG A 220 -12.07 -39.00 48.13
C ARG A 220 -10.59 -38.66 47.96
N ILE A 221 -10.25 -37.72 47.08
CA ILE A 221 -8.87 -37.23 46.87
C ILE A 221 -8.37 -36.49 48.11
N ILE A 222 -9.20 -35.63 48.73
CA ILE A 222 -8.87 -34.99 50.01
C ILE A 222 -8.72 -36.05 51.12
N GLY A 223 -9.72 -36.93 51.23
CA GLY A 223 -9.80 -37.94 52.30
C GLY A 223 -10.14 -37.31 53.67
N ARG A 224 -10.41 -38.16 54.66
CA ARG A 224 -10.69 -37.69 56.04
C ARG A 224 -9.49 -36.92 56.58
N GLU A 225 -9.72 -35.68 57.03
CA GLU A 225 -8.69 -34.76 57.55
C GLU A 225 -7.54 -34.45 56.57
N GLY A 226 -7.76 -34.58 55.26
CA GLY A 226 -6.73 -34.34 54.26
C GLY A 226 -5.66 -35.44 54.20
N ARG A 227 -5.91 -36.62 54.76
CA ARG A 227 -4.92 -37.70 54.82
C ARG A 227 -4.46 -38.19 53.43
N ASN A 228 -5.36 -38.18 52.45
CA ASN A 228 -5.08 -38.76 51.13
C ASN A 228 -4.33 -37.74 50.27
N ILE A 229 -4.73 -36.46 50.31
CA ILE A 229 -4.01 -35.39 49.63
C ILE A 229 -2.58 -35.27 50.16
N ARG A 230 -2.38 -35.26 51.49
CA ARG A 230 -1.03 -35.25 52.08
C ARG A 230 -0.18 -36.46 51.70
N ALA A 231 -0.78 -37.65 51.60
CA ALA A 231 -0.06 -38.84 51.15
C ALA A 231 0.38 -38.72 49.68
N LEU A 232 -0.46 -38.13 48.82
CA LEU A 232 -0.14 -37.91 47.42
C LEU A 232 0.92 -36.82 47.24
N GLU A 233 0.81 -35.72 47.98
CA GLU A 233 1.81 -34.64 48.04
C GLU A 233 3.15 -35.16 48.54
N ALA A 234 3.16 -35.96 49.62
CA ALA A 234 4.39 -36.56 50.15
C ALA A 234 5.03 -37.56 49.18
N ALA A 235 4.22 -38.39 48.49
CA ALA A 235 4.71 -39.39 47.55
C ALA A 235 5.25 -38.78 46.25
N THR A 236 4.65 -37.68 45.78
CA THR A 236 4.99 -37.04 44.49
C THR A 236 5.92 -35.83 44.64
N GLY A 237 5.88 -35.15 45.78
CA GLY A 237 6.56 -33.87 46.01
C GLY A 237 5.94 -32.71 45.24
N VAL A 238 4.64 -32.75 44.98
CA VAL A 238 3.85 -31.75 44.23
C VAL A 238 2.65 -31.35 45.09
N ASP A 239 2.36 -30.06 45.16
CA ASP A 239 1.23 -29.53 45.94
C ASP A 239 -0.06 -29.62 45.13
N LEU A 240 -1.15 -30.05 45.77
CA LEU A 240 -2.46 -30.18 45.14
C LEU A 240 -3.36 -29.04 45.59
N ILE A 241 -3.65 -28.12 44.67
CA ILE A 241 -4.55 -27.00 44.94
C ILE A 241 -5.96 -27.43 44.57
N ILE A 242 -6.81 -27.53 45.59
CA ILE A 242 -8.22 -27.85 45.48
C ILE A 242 -9.00 -26.61 45.93
N ASP A 243 -9.47 -25.82 44.96
CA ASP A 243 -10.20 -24.57 45.20
C ASP A 243 -11.72 -24.75 44.94
N ASP A 244 -12.50 -23.68 45.02
CA ASP A 244 -13.94 -23.63 44.70
C ASP A 244 -14.24 -23.89 43.21
N THR A 245 -13.22 -24.09 42.38
CA THR A 245 -13.40 -24.52 40.99
C THR A 245 -14.07 -25.90 40.97
N PRO A 246 -15.26 -26.02 40.34
CA PRO A 246 -15.96 -27.30 40.24
C PRO A 246 -15.18 -28.25 39.31
N GLU A 247 -15.21 -29.55 39.65
CA GLU A 247 -14.78 -30.63 38.75
C GLU A 247 -13.30 -30.60 38.29
N ALA A 248 -12.39 -29.95 39.02
CA ALA A 248 -10.96 -29.94 38.67
C ALA A 248 -10.02 -29.89 39.89
N VAL A 249 -8.82 -30.45 39.74
CA VAL A 249 -7.68 -30.29 40.66
C VAL A 249 -6.50 -29.69 39.92
N ILE A 250 -5.86 -28.70 40.54
CA ILE A 250 -4.69 -28.03 39.98
C ILE A 250 -3.43 -28.60 40.62
N LEU A 251 -2.49 -29.07 39.80
CA LEU A 251 -1.19 -29.54 40.27
C LEU A 251 -0.18 -28.40 40.23
N SER A 252 0.34 -28.02 41.40
CA SER A 252 1.34 -26.97 41.56
C SER A 252 2.68 -27.57 41.96
N GLY A 253 3.73 -27.29 41.19
CA GLY A 253 5.05 -27.83 41.48
C GLY A 253 6.09 -27.33 40.50
N PHE A 254 7.28 -27.04 41.00
CA PHE A 254 8.36 -26.47 40.20
C PHE A 254 9.03 -27.50 39.28
N ASP A 255 9.08 -28.78 39.65
CA ASP A 255 9.62 -29.85 38.79
C ASP A 255 8.53 -30.38 37.82
N PRO A 256 8.66 -30.16 36.50
CA PRO A 256 7.69 -30.61 35.51
C PRO A 256 7.52 -32.14 35.48
N VAL A 257 8.60 -32.90 35.73
CA VAL A 257 8.55 -34.36 35.71
C VAL A 257 7.77 -34.88 36.92
N ARG A 258 7.94 -34.25 38.10
CA ARG A 258 7.14 -34.62 39.29
C ARG A 258 5.67 -34.28 39.10
N ARG A 259 5.35 -33.12 38.51
CA ARG A 259 3.96 -32.76 38.15
C ARG A 259 3.34 -33.79 37.24
N GLU A 260 4.08 -34.27 36.24
CA GLU A 260 3.58 -35.30 35.35
C GLU A 260 3.34 -36.65 36.06
N ILE A 261 4.25 -37.06 36.93
CA ILE A 261 4.06 -38.26 37.77
C ILE A 261 2.79 -38.12 38.61
N ALA A 262 2.58 -36.95 39.24
CA ALA A 262 1.37 -36.67 40.00
C ALA A 262 0.12 -36.71 39.13
N ARG A 263 0.16 -36.15 37.91
CA ARG A 263 -0.93 -36.18 36.94
C ARG A 263 -1.32 -37.61 36.56
N VAL A 264 -0.35 -38.42 36.13
CA VAL A 264 -0.57 -39.82 35.74
C VAL A 264 -1.06 -40.65 36.92
N ALA A 265 -0.48 -40.47 38.11
CA ALA A 265 -0.91 -41.15 39.32
C ALA A 265 -2.35 -40.79 39.70
N LEU A 266 -2.71 -39.50 39.67
CA LEU A 266 -4.04 -39.01 40.00
C LEU A 266 -5.09 -39.51 39.00
N THR A 267 -4.80 -39.47 37.69
CA THR A 267 -5.70 -40.03 36.66
C THR A 267 -5.97 -41.52 36.90
N LYS A 268 -4.95 -42.30 37.25
CA LYS A 268 -5.11 -43.73 37.56
C LYS A 268 -5.91 -43.99 38.82
N LEU A 269 -5.68 -43.20 39.87
CA LEU A 269 -6.43 -43.30 41.13
C LEU A 269 -7.91 -42.95 40.93
N ILE A 270 -8.22 -41.97 40.07
CA ILE A 270 -9.59 -41.61 39.70
C ILE A 270 -10.28 -42.77 38.95
N LEU A 271 -9.59 -43.37 37.98
CA LEU A 271 -10.11 -44.51 37.21
C LEU A 271 -10.34 -45.75 38.09
N ASP A 272 -9.47 -46.01 39.06
CA ASP A 272 -9.56 -47.13 40.01
C ASP A 272 -10.60 -46.88 41.11
N GLY A 273 -10.90 -45.62 41.44
CA GLY A 273 -11.90 -45.19 42.42
C GLY A 273 -11.54 -45.48 43.88
N ARG A 274 -10.40 -46.11 44.16
CA ARG A 274 -9.88 -46.45 45.48
C ARG A 274 -8.70 -45.56 45.86
N ILE A 275 -8.93 -44.62 46.77
CA ILE A 275 -7.92 -43.63 47.17
C ILE A 275 -7.63 -43.78 48.68
N HIS A 276 -6.50 -44.39 49.01
CA HIS A 276 -5.97 -44.50 50.38
C HIS A 276 -4.43 -44.54 50.36
N PRO A 277 -3.74 -44.20 51.47
CA PRO A 277 -2.29 -43.97 51.48
C PRO A 277 -1.44 -45.07 50.84
N ALA A 278 -1.63 -46.34 51.25
CA ALA A 278 -0.86 -47.46 50.68
C ALA A 278 -1.05 -47.62 49.15
N ARG A 279 -2.28 -47.39 48.65
CA ARG A 279 -2.56 -47.47 47.21
C ARG A 279 -1.97 -46.29 46.45
N ILE A 280 -1.97 -45.11 47.07
CA ILE A 280 -1.35 -43.90 46.51
C ILE A 280 0.14 -44.16 46.28
N GLU A 281 0.84 -44.67 47.29
CA GLU A 281 2.27 -45.00 47.19
C GLU A 281 2.55 -46.01 46.05
N ASP A 282 1.77 -47.09 45.99
CA ASP A 282 1.89 -48.10 44.93
C ASP A 282 1.67 -47.53 43.52
N VAL A 283 0.63 -46.69 43.35
CA VAL A 283 0.28 -46.10 42.05
C VAL A 283 1.31 -45.05 41.64
N VAL A 284 1.81 -44.24 42.58
CA VAL A 284 2.87 -43.26 42.33
C VAL A 284 4.16 -43.96 41.92
N ALA A 285 4.53 -45.08 42.56
CA ALA A 285 5.70 -45.86 42.16
C ALA A 285 5.60 -46.37 40.72
N LYS A 286 4.44 -46.87 40.31
CA LYS A 286 4.17 -47.30 38.92
C LYS A 286 4.17 -46.12 37.94
N ALA A 287 3.53 -45.01 38.30
CA ALA A 287 3.53 -43.80 37.48
C ALA A 287 4.96 -43.26 37.27
N ARG A 288 5.81 -43.31 38.30
CA ARG A 288 7.23 -42.92 38.19
C ARG A 288 7.98 -43.79 37.17
N GLN A 289 7.78 -45.11 37.19
CA GLN A 289 8.40 -46.01 36.20
C GLN A 289 7.96 -45.72 34.77
N GLU A 290 6.67 -45.42 34.57
CA GLU A 290 6.14 -45.07 33.24
C GLU A 290 6.66 -43.73 32.73
N VAL A 291 6.62 -42.69 33.58
CA VAL A 291 7.14 -41.37 33.19
C VAL A 291 8.65 -41.44 32.93
N GLU A 292 9.41 -42.22 33.70
CA GLU A 292 10.84 -42.42 33.44
C GLU A 292 11.12 -43.13 32.11
N ALA A 293 10.26 -44.08 31.71
CA ALA A 293 10.34 -44.70 30.40
C ALA A 293 10.08 -43.68 29.27
N ILE A 294 9.07 -42.82 29.42
CA ILE A 294 8.76 -41.74 28.46
C ILE A 294 9.92 -40.76 28.37
N VAL A 295 10.51 -40.34 29.49
CA VAL A 295 11.69 -39.45 29.50
C VAL A 295 12.83 -40.05 28.70
N ARG A 296 13.14 -41.33 28.91
CA ARG A 296 14.23 -42.00 28.18
C ARG A 296 13.95 -42.07 26.68
N GLU A 297 12.74 -42.50 26.30
CA GLU A 297 12.32 -42.60 24.91
C GLU A 297 12.32 -41.24 24.21
N ALA A 298 11.82 -40.20 24.87
CA ALA A 298 11.83 -38.83 24.34
C ALA A 298 13.25 -38.31 24.09
N GLY A 299 14.19 -38.58 25.00
CA GLY A 299 15.60 -38.22 24.81
C GLY A 299 16.27 -38.98 23.67
N GLU A 300 16.01 -40.28 23.54
CA GLU A 300 16.51 -41.13 22.45
C GLU A 300 15.96 -40.66 21.09
N ASN A 301 14.64 -40.41 21.01
CA ASN A 301 13.99 -39.92 19.80
C ASN A 301 14.51 -38.54 19.39
N ALA A 302 14.66 -37.61 20.34
CA ALA A 302 15.20 -36.27 20.08
C ALA A 302 16.63 -36.33 19.51
N ALA A 303 17.49 -37.19 20.08
CA ALA A 303 18.85 -37.38 19.57
C ALA A 303 18.85 -38.02 18.17
N MET A 304 17.94 -38.95 17.90
CA MET A 304 17.78 -39.59 16.60
C MET A 304 17.31 -38.60 15.53
N GLU A 305 16.28 -37.81 15.84
CA GLU A 305 15.72 -36.79 14.94
C GLU A 305 16.73 -35.69 14.62
N ALA A 306 17.47 -35.21 15.63
CA ALA A 306 18.58 -34.29 15.47
C ALA A 306 19.83 -34.91 14.80
N ASN A 307 19.80 -36.22 14.50
CA ASN A 307 20.91 -36.98 13.95
C ASN A 307 22.20 -36.87 14.78
N VAL A 308 22.08 -36.85 16.11
CA VAL A 308 23.18 -36.79 17.07
C VAL A 308 23.41 -38.18 17.66
N HIS A 309 24.60 -38.74 17.42
CA HIS A 309 24.97 -40.07 17.91
C HIS A 309 25.99 -40.00 19.05
N GLY A 310 26.06 -41.06 19.86
CA GLY A 310 27.07 -41.18 20.91
C GLY A 310 26.82 -40.31 22.14
N LEU A 311 25.55 -40.01 22.44
CA LEU A 311 25.17 -39.48 23.76
C LEU A 311 25.08 -40.65 24.77
N GLN A 312 25.58 -40.43 25.98
CA GLN A 312 25.50 -41.43 27.05
C GLN A 312 24.05 -41.54 27.56
N PRO A 313 23.61 -42.71 28.06
CA PRO A 313 22.23 -42.93 28.51
C PRO A 313 21.74 -41.91 29.55
N GLU A 314 22.59 -41.52 30.49
CA GLU A 314 22.27 -40.54 31.53
C GLU A 314 22.08 -39.14 30.94
N LEU A 315 22.84 -38.78 29.91
CA LEU A 315 22.69 -37.50 29.19
C LEU A 315 21.40 -37.47 28.37
N LEU A 316 21.03 -38.60 27.75
CA LEU A 316 19.74 -38.77 27.07
C LEU A 316 18.57 -38.64 28.05
N LYS A 317 18.70 -39.20 29.25
CA LYS A 317 17.70 -39.06 30.31
C LYS A 317 17.54 -37.60 30.75
N ILE A 318 18.63 -36.84 30.91
CA ILE A 318 18.56 -35.40 31.22
C ILE A 318 17.86 -34.65 30.08
N LEU A 319 18.27 -34.91 28.83
CA LEU A 319 17.67 -34.30 27.64
C LEU A 319 16.16 -34.55 27.60
N GLY A 320 15.74 -35.80 27.80
CA GLY A 320 14.34 -36.19 27.80
C GLY A 320 13.48 -35.54 28.88
N ARG A 321 14.06 -35.06 29.99
CA ARG A 321 13.30 -34.30 31.01
C ARG A 321 12.73 -33.00 30.45
N LEU A 322 13.38 -32.43 29.44
CA LEU A 322 12.90 -31.23 28.74
C LEU A 322 11.57 -31.47 28.01
N HIS A 323 11.20 -32.73 27.75
CA HIS A 323 9.90 -33.08 27.15
C HIS A 323 8.71 -32.57 27.97
N PHE A 324 8.85 -32.51 29.29
CA PHE A 324 7.79 -31.99 30.18
C PHE A 324 7.98 -30.51 30.52
N ARG A 325 9.06 -29.88 30.03
CA ARG A 325 9.38 -28.49 30.35
C ARG A 325 8.91 -27.59 29.21
N THR A 326 8.13 -26.58 29.59
CA THR A 326 7.72 -25.50 28.70
C THR A 326 8.43 -24.21 29.08
N SER A 327 8.90 -23.44 28.11
CA SER A 327 9.47 -22.11 28.30
C SER A 327 8.86 -21.16 27.27
N TYR A 328 8.35 -20.01 27.72
CA TYR A 328 7.65 -19.03 26.87
C TYR A 328 6.51 -19.60 26.01
N GLY A 329 5.87 -20.70 26.44
CA GLY A 329 4.78 -21.36 25.71
C GLY A 329 5.22 -22.43 24.71
N GLN A 330 6.52 -22.71 24.59
CA GLN A 330 7.06 -23.79 23.75
C GLN A 330 7.61 -24.94 24.58
N ASN A 331 7.49 -26.16 24.05
CA ASN A 331 8.16 -27.32 24.60
C ASN A 331 9.69 -27.21 24.38
N VAL A 332 10.48 -27.30 25.45
CA VAL A 332 11.93 -27.05 25.39
C VAL A 332 12.67 -28.15 24.63
N LEU A 333 12.22 -29.42 24.72
CA LEU A 333 12.84 -30.51 23.97
C LEU A 333 12.62 -30.35 22.47
N ALA A 334 11.38 -30.06 22.06
CA ALA A 334 11.04 -29.81 20.66
C ALA A 334 11.85 -28.62 20.09
N HIS A 335 11.93 -27.52 20.85
CA HIS A 335 12.79 -26.37 20.53
C HIS A 335 14.26 -26.80 20.34
N SER A 336 14.81 -27.61 21.24
CA SER A 336 16.21 -28.06 21.15
C SER A 336 16.49 -28.91 19.90
N VAL A 337 15.56 -29.80 19.52
CA VAL A 337 15.67 -30.59 18.28
C VAL A 337 15.65 -29.69 17.06
N GLU A 338 14.73 -28.74 17.03
CA GLU A 338 14.57 -27.78 15.96
C GLU A 338 15.80 -26.87 15.78
N VAL A 339 16.31 -26.30 16.88
CA VAL A 339 17.56 -25.52 16.87
C VAL A 339 18.72 -26.38 16.35
N SER A 340 18.75 -27.68 16.67
CA SER A 340 19.74 -28.61 16.15
C SER A 340 19.67 -28.78 14.62
N ILE A 341 18.47 -28.93 14.07
CA ILE A 341 18.23 -29.07 12.62
C ILE A 341 18.59 -27.77 11.88
N LEU A 342 18.21 -26.62 12.43
CA LEU A 342 18.56 -25.30 11.89
C LEU A 342 20.07 -25.09 11.90
N ALA A 343 20.73 -25.33 13.04
CA ALA A 343 22.17 -25.18 13.19
C ALA A 343 22.93 -26.12 12.24
N ALA A 344 22.47 -27.36 12.06
CA ALA A 344 23.06 -28.31 11.12
C ALA A 344 22.98 -27.82 9.68
N THR A 345 21.82 -27.28 9.29
CA THR A 345 21.58 -26.78 7.92
C THR A 345 22.45 -25.55 7.64
N ILE A 346 22.46 -24.58 8.56
CA ILE A 346 23.28 -23.37 8.43
C ILE A 346 24.77 -23.73 8.40
N ALA A 347 25.21 -24.64 9.27
CA ALA A 347 26.60 -25.10 9.29
C ALA A 347 27.03 -25.75 7.98
N HIS A 348 26.16 -26.52 7.34
CA HIS A 348 26.44 -27.13 6.05
C HIS A 348 26.67 -26.09 4.96
N GLU A 349 25.79 -25.08 4.87
CA GLU A 349 25.89 -24.02 3.85
C GLU A 349 27.09 -23.08 4.08
N LEU A 350 27.46 -22.83 5.34
CA LEU A 350 28.59 -21.97 5.71
C LEU A 350 29.95 -22.70 5.80
N GLY A 351 29.97 -24.03 5.65
CA GLY A 351 31.19 -24.84 5.74
C GLY A 351 31.76 -25.01 7.16
N ALA A 352 30.92 -24.87 8.19
CA ALA A 352 31.29 -25.09 9.59
C ALA A 352 31.21 -26.57 9.99
N ASP A 353 31.70 -26.94 11.18
CA ASP A 353 31.58 -28.31 11.69
C ASP A 353 30.12 -28.63 12.09
N VAL A 354 29.41 -29.30 11.19
CA VAL A 354 28.01 -29.71 11.36
C VAL A 354 27.80 -30.53 12.63
N ASN A 355 28.74 -31.41 13.00
CA ASN A 355 28.59 -32.27 14.18
C ASN A 355 28.69 -31.46 15.48
N VAL A 356 29.59 -30.49 15.52
CA VAL A 356 29.70 -29.56 16.66
C VAL A 356 28.41 -28.74 16.78
N CYS A 357 27.96 -28.11 15.69
CA CYS A 357 26.76 -27.28 15.69
C CYS A 357 25.51 -28.04 16.13
N LYS A 358 25.20 -29.19 15.51
CA LYS A 358 23.97 -29.95 15.84
C LYS A 358 24.00 -30.50 17.27
N THR A 359 25.17 -30.95 17.75
CA THR A 359 25.29 -31.49 19.11
C THR A 359 25.19 -30.38 20.15
N ALA A 360 25.87 -29.25 19.93
CA ALA A 360 25.78 -28.09 20.83
C ALA A 360 24.36 -27.52 20.86
N ALA A 361 23.72 -27.39 19.70
CA ALA A 361 22.35 -26.93 19.58
C ALA A 361 21.33 -27.88 20.24
N LEU A 362 21.48 -29.20 20.16
CA LEU A 362 20.56 -30.12 20.85
C LEU A 362 20.67 -30.00 22.38
N LEU A 363 21.85 -29.64 22.89
CA LEU A 363 22.15 -29.63 24.33
C LEU A 363 22.11 -28.21 24.94
N HIS A 364 21.91 -27.15 24.16
CA HIS A 364 22.05 -25.75 24.59
C HIS A 364 21.21 -25.39 25.82
N ASP A 365 19.98 -25.89 25.85
CA ASP A 365 19.01 -25.63 26.91
C ASP A 365 18.97 -26.72 28.00
N MET A 366 19.91 -27.67 27.98
CA MET A 366 19.93 -28.81 28.91
C MET A 366 20.02 -28.40 30.38
N GLY A 367 20.60 -27.23 30.69
CA GLY A 367 20.63 -26.70 32.06
C GLY A 367 19.22 -26.51 32.64
N LYS A 368 18.21 -26.25 31.79
CA LYS A 368 16.79 -26.19 32.19
C LYS A 368 16.23 -27.56 32.63
N ALA A 369 16.96 -28.66 32.55
CA ALA A 369 16.52 -29.92 33.16
C ALA A 369 16.95 -30.06 34.63
N ILE A 370 17.90 -29.23 35.10
CA ILE A 370 18.67 -29.41 36.34
C ILE A 370 18.76 -28.12 37.22
N ASP A 371 18.40 -26.96 36.68
CA ASP A 371 18.51 -25.63 37.32
C ASP A 371 17.87 -25.47 38.72
N GLN A 372 17.05 -26.41 39.19
CA GLN A 372 16.46 -26.36 40.54
C GLN A 372 17.36 -26.96 41.62
N GLU A 373 18.38 -27.74 41.24
CA GLU A 373 19.34 -28.32 42.18
C GLU A 373 20.62 -27.47 42.30
N VAL A 374 20.86 -26.59 41.31
CA VAL A 374 22.10 -25.80 41.18
C VAL A 374 21.76 -24.38 40.78
N GLU A 375 22.15 -23.41 41.61
CA GLU A 375 21.95 -21.99 41.34
C GLU A 375 22.92 -21.48 40.26
N GLY A 376 22.39 -20.86 39.20
CA GLY A 376 23.19 -20.25 38.13
C GLY A 376 22.47 -20.19 36.77
N PRO A 377 23.08 -19.53 35.76
CA PRO A 377 22.53 -19.48 34.40
C PRO A 377 22.47 -20.88 33.76
N HIS A 378 21.37 -21.22 33.07
CA HIS A 378 21.19 -22.57 32.50
C HIS A 378 22.26 -22.92 31.47
N ALA A 379 22.76 -21.93 30.71
CA ALA A 379 23.84 -22.13 29.75
C ALA A 379 25.12 -22.65 30.43
N ILE A 380 25.49 -22.07 31.58
CA ILE A 380 26.67 -22.48 32.35
C ILE A 380 26.47 -23.86 32.98
N ILE A 381 25.31 -24.09 33.60
CA ILE A 381 24.95 -25.38 34.21
C ILE A 381 24.99 -26.50 33.16
N GLY A 382 24.36 -26.27 32.00
CA GLY A 382 24.42 -27.19 30.87
C GLY A 382 25.86 -27.46 30.42
N GLY A 383 26.68 -26.41 30.34
CA GLY A 383 28.12 -26.47 30.05
C GLY A 383 28.89 -27.41 30.97
N GLU A 384 28.69 -27.30 32.27
CA GLU A 384 29.33 -28.15 33.26
C GLU A 384 28.88 -29.61 33.16
N VAL A 385 27.58 -29.83 32.94
CA VAL A 385 27.01 -31.16 32.74
C VAL A 385 27.63 -31.82 31.52
N ALA A 386 27.64 -31.14 30.36
CA ALA A 386 28.26 -31.64 29.15
C ALA A 386 29.76 -31.93 29.32
N ARG A 387 30.48 -31.12 30.12
CA ARG A 387 31.88 -31.36 30.48
C ARG A 387 32.08 -32.63 31.29
N ARG A 388 31.23 -32.88 32.30
CA ARG A 388 31.27 -34.11 33.11
C ARG A 388 31.02 -35.36 32.26
N PHE A 389 30.16 -35.25 31.25
CA PHE A 389 29.89 -36.31 30.28
C PHE A 389 30.90 -36.38 29.11
N GLY A 390 32.04 -35.67 29.20
CA GLY A 390 33.16 -35.80 28.28
C GLY A 390 32.95 -35.15 26.91
N LYS A 391 32.05 -34.16 26.77
CA LYS A 391 31.89 -33.41 25.51
C LYS A 391 33.08 -32.50 25.26
N SER A 392 33.38 -32.28 23.98
CA SER A 392 34.56 -31.50 23.57
C SER A 392 34.42 -30.02 23.95
N PRO A 393 35.54 -29.29 24.17
CA PRO A 393 35.49 -27.85 24.45
C PRO A 393 34.77 -27.04 23.36
N LYS A 394 34.84 -27.47 22.10
CA LYS A 394 34.13 -26.82 20.98
C LYS A 394 32.61 -26.89 21.14
N ILE A 395 32.08 -28.07 21.49
CA ILE A 395 30.65 -28.27 21.74
C ILE A 395 30.22 -27.45 22.96
N ILE A 396 31.00 -27.52 24.05
CA ILE A 396 30.68 -26.79 25.29
C ILE A 396 30.65 -25.27 25.03
N HIS A 397 31.64 -24.73 24.30
CA HIS A 397 31.68 -23.30 23.99
C HIS A 397 30.47 -22.86 23.16
N ALA A 398 30.16 -23.56 22.06
CA ALA A 398 29.01 -23.24 21.23
C ALA A 398 27.67 -23.38 21.99
N MET A 399 27.61 -24.33 22.92
CA MET A 399 26.46 -24.55 23.78
C MET A 399 26.31 -23.47 24.86
N VAL A 400 27.40 -22.94 25.43
CA VAL A 400 27.35 -21.90 26.48
C VAL A 400 27.08 -20.51 25.88
N ALA A 401 27.66 -20.22 24.71
CA ALA A 401 27.53 -18.92 24.04
C ALA A 401 26.21 -18.72 23.27
N HIS A 402 25.25 -19.66 23.38
CA HIS A 402 23.96 -19.55 22.67
C HIS A 402 23.16 -18.31 23.08
N HIS A 403 23.36 -17.83 24.31
CA HIS A 403 22.92 -16.51 24.76
C HIS A 403 24.14 -15.59 24.87
N ALA A 404 24.10 -14.45 24.18
CA ALA A 404 25.22 -13.48 24.14
C ALA A 404 25.51 -12.83 25.51
N SER A 405 24.60 -12.97 26.48
CA SER A 405 24.71 -12.41 27.83
C SER A 405 25.76 -13.13 28.70
N GLU A 406 25.99 -14.42 28.47
CA GLU A 406 26.81 -15.28 29.32
C GLU A 406 28.23 -15.42 28.78
N THR A 407 28.37 -15.54 27.45
CA THR A 407 29.67 -15.70 26.77
C THR A 407 29.55 -15.24 25.32
N GLU A 408 30.49 -14.44 24.85
CA GLU A 408 30.52 -14.03 23.44
C GLU A 408 30.88 -15.20 22.51
N PRO A 409 30.22 -15.34 21.34
CA PRO A 409 30.54 -16.40 20.40
C PRO A 409 31.89 -16.16 19.71
N GLN A 410 32.94 -16.84 20.19
CA GLN A 410 34.31 -16.73 19.65
C GLN A 410 34.57 -17.59 18.40
N THR A 411 33.61 -18.42 17.99
CA THR A 411 33.74 -19.40 16.90
C THR A 411 32.53 -19.36 16.00
N LEU A 412 32.72 -19.69 14.71
CA LEU A 412 31.63 -19.76 13.74
C LEU A 412 30.50 -20.70 14.22
N GLU A 413 30.84 -21.83 14.81
CA GLU A 413 29.87 -22.80 15.35
C GLU A 413 29.00 -22.20 16.47
N ALA A 414 29.60 -21.39 17.35
CA ALA A 414 28.87 -20.70 18.42
C ALA A 414 27.90 -19.65 17.87
N ALA A 415 28.34 -18.87 16.87
CA ALA A 415 27.48 -17.91 16.19
C ALA A 415 26.31 -18.60 15.46
N ILE A 416 26.54 -19.78 14.87
CA ILE A 416 25.49 -20.57 14.21
C ILE A 416 24.45 -21.07 15.22
N VAL A 417 24.89 -21.62 16.37
CA VAL A 417 23.95 -22.10 17.41
C VAL A 417 23.12 -20.94 17.96
N GLN A 418 23.74 -19.78 18.22
CA GLN A 418 23.03 -18.58 18.66
C GLN A 418 22.02 -18.08 17.61
N ALA A 419 22.39 -18.06 16.33
CA ALA A 419 21.48 -17.67 15.26
C ALA A 419 20.31 -18.65 15.12
N ALA A 420 20.57 -19.96 15.21
CA ALA A 420 19.54 -20.98 15.15
C ALA A 420 18.56 -20.89 16.32
N ASP A 421 19.04 -20.63 17.55
CA ASP A 421 18.20 -20.41 18.73
C ASP A 421 17.30 -19.19 18.55
N ALA A 422 17.87 -18.07 18.08
CA ALA A 422 17.13 -16.85 17.82
C ALA A 422 16.05 -17.03 16.73
N ILE A 423 16.36 -17.75 15.64
CA ILE A 423 15.39 -18.06 14.56
C ILE A 423 14.25 -18.92 15.10
N SER A 424 14.56 -19.92 15.92
CA SER A 424 13.54 -20.77 16.54
C SER A 424 12.61 -19.96 17.46
N ALA A 425 13.21 -19.11 18.31
CA ALA A 425 12.49 -18.33 19.31
C ALA A 425 11.67 -17.14 18.74
N ALA A 426 12.05 -16.61 17.57
CA ALA A 426 11.42 -15.42 16.96
C ALA A 426 10.20 -15.73 16.08
N ARG A 427 9.79 -17.00 15.96
CA ARG A 427 8.69 -17.39 15.07
C ARG A 427 7.33 -16.84 15.53
N PRO A 428 6.50 -16.26 14.63
CA PRO A 428 5.14 -15.87 14.97
C PRO A 428 4.33 -17.07 15.48
N GLY A 429 3.82 -17.00 16.71
CA GLY A 429 3.13 -18.12 17.39
C GLY A 429 4.01 -18.90 18.38
N ALA A 430 5.34 -18.80 18.32
CA ALA A 430 6.28 -19.37 19.30
C ALA A 430 6.22 -18.65 20.64
N ARG A 431 6.02 -17.33 20.60
CA ARG A 431 5.76 -16.49 21.77
C ARG A 431 4.39 -15.85 21.59
N ARG A 432 3.36 -16.38 22.26
CA ARG A 432 2.28 -15.48 22.68
C ARG A 432 2.91 -14.50 23.65
N GLU A 433 2.62 -13.21 23.48
CA GLU A 433 2.89 -12.23 24.53
C GLU A 433 2.47 -12.86 25.86
N THR A 434 3.44 -13.00 26.78
CA THR A 434 3.22 -13.66 28.06
C THR A 434 1.98 -13.04 28.67
N ILE A 435 1.03 -13.87 29.11
CA ILE A 435 -0.18 -13.39 29.80
C ILE A 435 0.23 -12.41 30.90
N ASP A 436 1.37 -12.60 31.55
CA ASP A 436 1.95 -11.67 32.53
C ASP A 436 2.32 -10.30 31.96
N LEU A 437 2.86 -10.22 30.75
CA LEU A 437 3.18 -8.95 30.09
C LEU A 437 1.90 -8.23 29.65
N TYR A 438 0.91 -9.00 29.22
CA TYR A 438 -0.43 -8.49 28.92
C TYR A 438 -1.16 -8.01 30.19
N ILE A 439 -1.09 -8.74 31.30
CA ILE A 439 -1.62 -8.32 32.61
C ILE A 439 -0.91 -7.06 33.08
N LYS A 440 0.44 -7.03 33.07
CA LYS A 440 1.22 -5.84 33.44
C LYS A 440 0.89 -4.63 32.56
N ARG A 441 0.57 -4.84 31.28
CA ARG A 441 0.11 -3.77 30.37
C ARG A 441 -1.28 -3.26 30.74
N LEU A 442 -2.22 -4.15 31.05
CA LEU A 442 -3.56 -3.75 31.52
C LEU A 442 -3.47 -3.01 32.86
N GLU A 443 -2.65 -3.51 33.79
CA GLU A 443 -2.37 -2.85 35.07
C GLU A 443 -1.71 -1.49 34.86
N ALA A 444 -0.77 -1.35 33.91
CA ALA A 444 -0.15 -0.07 33.59
C ALA A 444 -1.17 0.94 33.03
N LEU A 445 -2.08 0.50 32.15
CA LEU A 445 -3.17 1.34 31.63
C LEU A 445 -4.10 1.82 32.75
N GLU A 446 -4.49 0.91 33.66
CA GLU A 446 -5.33 1.24 34.81
C GLU A 446 -4.61 2.17 35.79
N ASN A 447 -3.32 1.94 36.06
CA ASN A 447 -2.52 2.78 36.94
C ASN A 447 -2.35 4.21 36.41
N ILE A 448 -2.16 4.37 35.09
CA ILE A 448 -2.11 5.70 34.47
C ILE A 448 -3.44 6.42 34.68
N ALA A 449 -4.58 5.78 34.39
CA ALA A 449 -5.88 6.41 34.59
C ALA A 449 -6.17 6.70 36.07
N ASN A 450 -5.84 5.79 36.98
CA ASN A 450 -6.04 5.96 38.42
C ASN A 450 -5.14 7.06 39.05
N SER A 451 -4.11 7.51 38.34
CA SER A 451 -3.23 8.60 38.82
C SER A 451 -3.87 10.00 38.70
N PHE A 452 -4.97 10.14 37.95
CA PHE A 452 -5.65 11.40 37.74
C PHE A 452 -6.64 11.71 38.88
N THR A 453 -6.63 12.95 39.35
CA THR A 453 -7.55 13.43 40.39
C THR A 453 -9.01 13.35 39.93
N GLY A 454 -9.90 12.87 40.79
CA GLY A 454 -11.33 12.69 40.49
C GLY A 454 -11.71 11.34 39.89
N VAL A 455 -10.73 10.48 39.56
CA VAL A 455 -10.96 9.08 39.19
C VAL A 455 -11.23 8.24 40.44
N GLU A 456 -12.33 7.49 40.44
CA GLU A 456 -12.65 6.51 41.48
C GLU A 456 -12.03 5.15 41.16
N LYS A 457 -12.25 4.66 39.94
CA LYS A 457 -11.73 3.38 39.42
C LYS A 457 -11.57 3.42 37.91
N SER A 458 -10.66 2.62 37.37
CA SER A 458 -10.54 2.38 35.93
C SER A 458 -10.49 0.88 35.63
N PHE A 459 -10.94 0.52 34.44
CA PHE A 459 -10.97 -0.85 33.94
C PHE A 459 -10.50 -0.90 32.49
N ALA A 460 -9.50 -1.71 32.19
CA ALA A 460 -9.13 -1.99 30.82
C ALA A 460 -10.01 -3.11 30.24
N ILE A 461 -10.81 -2.79 29.22
CA ILE A 461 -11.82 -3.65 28.57
C ILE A 461 -11.38 -3.93 27.12
N GLN A 462 -11.97 -4.95 26.48
CA GLN A 462 -11.71 -5.32 25.08
C GLN A 462 -10.23 -5.59 24.79
N ALA A 463 -9.60 -6.34 25.68
CA ALA A 463 -8.20 -6.66 25.63
C ALA A 463 -7.26 -5.43 25.52
N GLY A 464 -7.54 -4.40 26.33
CA GLY A 464 -6.74 -3.18 26.40
C GLY A 464 -7.02 -2.16 25.29
N ARG A 465 -8.04 -2.39 24.44
CA ARG A 465 -8.46 -1.45 23.39
C ARG A 465 -9.49 -0.43 23.85
N GLU A 466 -10.10 -0.62 25.01
CA GLU A 466 -10.96 0.36 25.66
C GLU A 466 -10.53 0.50 27.13
N ILE A 467 -10.39 1.72 27.65
CA ILE A 467 -10.26 1.97 29.08
C ILE A 467 -11.49 2.71 29.56
N ARG A 468 -12.18 2.15 30.55
CA ARG A 468 -13.37 2.72 31.15
C ARG A 468 -13.05 3.28 32.52
N ILE A 469 -13.31 4.56 32.70
CA ILE A 469 -12.90 5.34 33.87
C ILE A 469 -14.17 5.79 34.58
N ILE A 470 -14.33 5.39 35.82
CA ILE A 470 -15.41 5.83 36.70
C ILE A 470 -14.89 6.99 37.51
N VAL A 471 -15.57 8.13 37.41
CA VAL A 471 -15.22 9.36 38.14
C VAL A 471 -16.23 9.61 39.26
N LYS A 472 -15.76 10.29 40.32
CA LYS A 472 -16.62 10.72 41.41
C LYS A 472 -17.49 11.91 40.97
N PRO A 473 -18.83 11.78 40.94
CA PRO A 473 -19.71 12.84 40.45
C PRO A 473 -19.68 14.13 41.29
N GLU A 474 -19.23 14.04 42.55
CA GLU A 474 -19.14 15.18 43.47
C GLU A 474 -17.87 16.01 43.25
N GLU A 475 -16.82 15.41 42.67
CA GLU A 475 -15.51 16.04 42.45
C GLU A 475 -15.28 16.43 40.99
N VAL A 476 -15.96 15.80 40.03
CA VAL A 476 -15.76 16.01 38.58
C VAL A 476 -17.08 16.43 37.93
N ASP A 477 -17.09 17.59 37.28
CA ASP A 477 -18.23 18.06 36.48
C ASP A 477 -18.21 17.52 35.03
N GLU A 478 -19.25 17.79 34.24
CA GLU A 478 -19.35 17.30 32.86
C GLU A 478 -18.23 17.84 31.94
N TYR A 479 -17.73 19.04 32.21
CA TYR A 479 -16.68 19.65 31.40
C TYR A 479 -15.31 19.04 31.75
N GLU A 480 -15.05 18.88 33.04
CA GLU A 480 -13.87 18.22 33.56
C GLU A 480 -13.81 16.74 33.14
N ALA A 481 -14.93 16.02 33.08
CA ALA A 481 -14.98 14.64 32.60
C ALA A 481 -14.52 14.51 31.13
N ASN A 482 -14.90 15.46 30.27
CA ASN A 482 -14.43 15.49 28.88
C ASN A 482 -12.93 15.82 28.79
N ARG A 483 -12.45 16.77 29.59
CA ARG A 483 -11.02 17.10 29.64
C ARG A 483 -10.19 15.93 30.13
N LEU A 484 -10.66 15.26 31.19
CA LEU A 484 -10.04 14.08 31.79
C LEU A 484 -9.88 12.93 30.78
N ALA A 485 -10.89 12.70 29.94
CA ALA A 485 -10.82 11.69 28.88
C ALA A 485 -9.68 12.00 27.88
N SER A 486 -9.53 13.27 27.50
CA SER A 486 -8.50 13.71 26.56
C SER A 486 -7.10 13.70 27.18
N ASP A 487 -6.97 14.15 28.43
CA ASP A 487 -5.70 14.18 29.16
C ASP A 487 -5.17 12.76 29.41
N ILE A 488 -6.05 11.82 29.76
CA ILE A 488 -5.68 10.40 29.96
C ILE A 488 -5.31 9.75 28.63
N ALA A 489 -6.04 10.05 27.54
CA ALA A 489 -5.69 9.55 26.21
C ALA A 489 -4.27 9.98 25.79
N HIS A 490 -3.94 11.25 25.99
CA HIS A 490 -2.61 11.78 25.68
C HIS A 490 -1.53 11.18 26.58
N LYS A 491 -1.83 10.98 27.87
CA LYS A 491 -0.89 10.37 28.80
C LYS A 491 -0.60 8.90 28.48
N ILE A 492 -1.60 8.16 28.00
CA ILE A 492 -1.42 6.79 27.52
C ILE A 492 -0.54 6.79 26.26
N GLU A 493 -0.78 7.70 25.32
CA GLU A 493 0.04 7.85 24.10
C GLU A 493 1.51 8.16 24.39
N GLU A 494 1.80 8.98 25.41
CA GLU A 494 3.17 9.32 25.81
C GLU A 494 3.93 8.19 26.54
N ASN A 495 3.23 7.36 27.31
CA ASN A 495 3.87 6.44 28.27
C ASN A 495 3.79 4.96 27.88
N LEU A 496 2.99 4.61 26.87
CA LEU A 496 2.78 3.23 26.44
C LEU A 496 2.87 3.11 24.92
N ASP A 497 3.85 2.34 24.43
CA ASP A 497 3.90 1.90 23.04
C ASP A 497 2.79 0.87 22.79
N TYR A 498 1.66 1.32 22.24
CA TYR A 498 0.50 0.46 21.95
C TYR A 498 0.22 0.37 20.43
N PRO A 499 0.15 -0.84 19.85
CA PRO A 499 -0.21 -1.00 18.45
C PRO A 499 -1.73 -0.81 18.25
N GLY A 500 -2.12 0.40 17.82
CA GLY A 500 -3.50 0.75 17.45
C GLY A 500 -4.12 1.80 18.36
N GLN A 501 -5.41 2.10 18.13
CA GLN A 501 -6.13 3.11 18.89
C GLN A 501 -6.72 2.51 20.17
N ILE A 502 -6.55 3.22 21.30
CA ILE A 502 -7.19 2.92 22.58
C ILE A 502 -8.34 3.91 22.77
N LYS A 503 -9.53 3.39 23.02
CA LYS A 503 -10.72 4.20 23.31
C LYS A 503 -10.78 4.53 24.80
N VAL A 504 -10.72 5.81 25.15
CA VAL A 504 -10.91 6.28 26.53
C VAL A 504 -12.37 6.64 26.76
N CYS A 505 -13.02 6.02 27.74
CA CYS A 505 -14.42 6.24 28.07
C CYS A 505 -14.55 6.65 29.54
N VAL A 506 -14.91 7.91 29.79
CA VAL A 506 -15.20 8.40 31.14
C VAL A 506 -16.69 8.27 31.41
N VAL A 507 -17.03 7.65 32.54
CA VAL A 507 -18.40 7.39 33.00
C VAL A 507 -18.60 8.12 34.32
N ARG A 508 -19.57 9.04 34.33
CA ARG A 508 -20.04 9.74 35.51
C ARG A 508 -21.47 9.27 35.80
N GLU A 509 -21.67 8.57 36.90
CA GLU A 509 -22.97 8.01 37.27
C GLU A 509 -23.42 8.55 38.63
N THR A 510 -24.58 9.21 38.69
CA THR A 510 -25.22 9.63 39.94
C THR A 510 -26.44 8.76 40.20
N ARG A 511 -26.48 8.07 41.35
CA ARG A 511 -27.61 7.22 41.74
C ARG A 511 -28.40 7.86 42.89
N SER A 512 -29.65 8.22 42.61
CA SER A 512 -30.61 8.64 43.63
C SER A 512 -31.65 7.55 43.84
N VAL A 513 -31.80 7.07 45.08
CA VAL A 513 -32.77 6.05 45.44
C VAL A 513 -33.73 6.64 46.47
N ASP A 514 -35.03 6.58 46.17
CA ASP A 514 -36.09 6.97 47.10
C ASP A 514 -37.06 5.80 47.26
N TYR A 515 -37.66 5.67 48.44
CA TYR A 515 -38.58 4.59 48.77
C TYR A 515 -39.94 5.19 49.10
N ALA A 516 -40.94 4.93 48.24
CA ALA A 516 -42.32 5.31 48.50
C ALA A 516 -42.87 4.52 49.70
N ARG A 517 -43.56 5.21 50.61
CA ARG A 517 -44.34 4.59 51.70
C ARG A 517 -45.81 4.54 51.36
#